data_AF-R5P080-F1
#
_entry.id   AF-R5P080-F1
#
_cell.length_a   1.000
_cell.length_b   1.000
_cell.length_c   1.000
_cell.angle_alpha   90.00
_cell.angle_beta   90.00
_cell.angle_gamma   90.00
#
_symmetry.space_group_name_H-M   'P 1'
#
loop_
_entity.id
_entity.type
_entity.pdbx_description
1 polymer ?
#
loop_
_entity_poly.entity_id
_entity_poly.type
_entity_poly.pdbx_seq_one_letter_code
_entity_poly.pdbx_strand_id
1 'polypeptide(L)'
;MNRLKYGLLIVGIVCGLSACDDDNDYEYIPKLPRGGFLEKTSDQSADYFISDAENVAVPMQMNRMKAGQNLTVKLDVSIEPAELSSAIGILKNEVAFKGSEKITPELFSIDWSKVPAGKSLTVTAKLQEADDIDLNTICASYQMNVSKAALPIPWCDPQGVGEVMLDFDATAPKKVSLALLSMTKAAVQDLVVPFKLETDLVEGTDFKILGEYGHAFFVPAGERSASIEVEVRGDLFPQVGFERVKLTLTEEGKNPSQLFEYDPAWKETWLKIGRSPDYVMTLDPNAEYEALLAAGEGNKEFTITIPNVLDKAAARNMTIPLNLNQYMAKLGIHFQMDAPYQMTVQQGSRDAQVVLTVLSDAFASSDDNVPLYIELADPSDAVNFWTTITLGRE
;
A
#
# COMPACT_ATOMS: atom_id res chain seq x y z
N MET A 1 -55.63 87.31 -7.05
CA MET A 1 -54.28 86.72 -6.98
C MET A 1 -53.60 87.00 -8.32
N ASN A 2 -53.03 88.20 -8.48
CA ASN A 2 -51.58 88.49 -8.43
C ASN A 2 -50.77 87.61 -9.40
N ARG A 3 -50.13 88.09 -10.48
CA ARG A 3 -49.88 89.44 -11.02
C ARG A 3 -49.60 89.34 -12.54
N LEU A 4 -50.13 90.30 -13.31
CA LEU A 4 -49.51 90.77 -14.56
C LEU A 4 -48.14 91.41 -14.27
N LYS A 5 -47.21 91.42 -15.25
CA LYS A 5 -46.76 92.67 -15.90
C LYS A 5 -45.71 92.45 -17.01
N TYR A 6 -46.07 93.01 -18.17
CA TYR A 6 -45.30 93.53 -19.31
C TYR A 6 -43.85 93.97 -19.08
N GLY A 7 -43.04 93.94 -20.15
CA GLY A 7 -42.05 95.00 -20.37
C GLY A 7 -40.83 94.62 -21.21
N LEU A 8 -40.85 95.03 -22.48
CA LEU A 8 -39.73 95.18 -23.41
C LEU A 8 -38.71 96.23 -22.88
N LEU A 9 -37.38 96.02 -22.97
CA LEU A 9 -36.40 97.08 -23.29
C LEU A 9 -34.98 96.54 -23.60
N ILE A 10 -34.42 97.05 -24.69
CA ILE A 10 -33.03 96.93 -25.16
C ILE A 10 -32.12 97.87 -24.34
N VAL A 11 -30.92 97.43 -23.92
CA VAL A 11 -29.73 98.30 -23.77
C VAL A 11 -28.46 97.45 -23.97
N GLY A 12 -27.63 97.81 -24.95
CA GLY A 12 -26.27 97.31 -25.08
C GLY A 12 -25.29 98.12 -24.23
N ILE A 13 -24.20 97.50 -23.78
CA ILE A 13 -23.00 98.17 -23.30
C ILE A 13 -21.80 97.47 -23.92
N VAL A 14 -21.07 98.22 -24.76
CA VAL A 14 -19.68 97.97 -25.13
C VAL A 14 -18.81 98.84 -24.23
N CYS A 15 -17.78 98.24 -23.64
CA CYS A 15 -16.49 98.77 -23.13
C CYS A 15 -15.99 97.68 -22.15
N GLY A 16 -14.94 96.91 -22.41
CA GLY A 16 -13.62 97.30 -22.88
C GLY A 16 -12.74 97.59 -21.66
N LEU A 17 -12.03 96.58 -21.14
CA LEU A 17 -10.83 96.72 -20.31
C LEU A 17 -10.03 95.42 -20.35
N SER A 18 -8.75 95.59 -20.68
CA SER A 18 -7.69 94.64 -20.93
C SER A 18 -7.10 93.97 -19.68
N ALA A 19 -6.35 92.90 -19.95
CA ALA A 19 -5.24 92.30 -19.20
C ALA A 19 -5.61 91.02 -18.42
N CYS A 20 -5.19 89.88 -18.95
CA CYS A 20 -4.02 89.15 -18.45
C CYS A 20 -3.65 88.03 -19.42
N ASP A 21 -2.34 87.91 -19.61
CA ASP A 21 -1.60 86.90 -20.37
C ASP A 21 -1.89 85.45 -19.93
N ASP A 22 -1.36 84.58 -20.79
CA ASP A 22 -0.92 83.21 -20.56
C ASP A 22 -1.94 82.09 -20.77
N ASP A 23 -1.65 81.35 -21.85
CA ASP A 23 -1.51 79.91 -21.85
C ASP A 23 -2.62 79.15 -21.14
N ASN A 24 -3.57 78.67 -21.94
CA ASN A 24 -3.89 77.25 -21.88
C ASN A 24 -4.38 76.84 -23.26
N ASP A 25 -3.42 76.47 -24.11
CA ASP A 25 -3.61 75.29 -24.95
C ASP A 25 -4.01 74.15 -24.02
N TYR A 26 -5.31 74.03 -23.70
CA TYR A 26 -5.87 72.78 -23.25
C TYR A 26 -5.78 71.86 -24.46
N GLU A 27 -4.59 71.28 -24.63
CA GLU A 27 -4.37 70.16 -25.52
C GLU A 27 -5.43 69.13 -25.11
N TYR A 28 -6.45 68.98 -25.95
CA TYR A 28 -7.46 67.95 -25.76
C TYR A 28 -6.72 66.63 -25.87
N ILE A 29 -6.28 66.08 -24.75
CA ILE A 29 -5.74 64.73 -24.70
C ILE A 29 -6.93 63.83 -24.99
N PRO A 30 -6.99 63.19 -26.17
CA PRO A 30 -8.07 62.27 -26.47
C PRO A 30 -8.05 61.19 -25.40
N LYS A 31 -9.18 60.97 -24.71
CA LYS A 31 -9.27 59.86 -23.76
C LYS A 31 -9.12 58.57 -24.56
N LEU A 32 -7.92 57.96 -24.47
CA LEU A 32 -7.63 56.70 -25.13
C LEU A 32 -8.59 55.61 -24.64
N PRO A 33 -8.98 54.66 -25.51
CA PRO A 33 -9.56 53.38 -25.10
C PRO A 33 -8.80 52.75 -23.94
N ARG A 34 -9.54 52.14 -23.00
CA ARG A 34 -8.97 51.43 -21.84
C ARG A 34 -9.53 50.03 -21.80
N GLY A 35 -8.74 49.00 -22.04
CA GLY A 35 -9.28 47.63 -21.99
C GLY A 35 -8.25 46.52 -21.95
N GLY A 36 -8.67 45.41 -21.36
CA GLY A 36 -7.82 44.26 -21.10
C GLY A 36 -8.55 43.12 -20.42
N PHE A 37 -7.80 42.30 -19.71
CA PHE A 37 -8.34 41.09 -19.09
C PHE A 37 -9.18 41.45 -17.85
N LEU A 38 -10.30 40.74 -17.69
CA LEU A 38 -11.15 40.86 -16.51
C LEU A 38 -10.61 40.09 -15.31
N GLU A 39 -9.90 39.00 -15.58
CA GLU A 39 -9.23 38.17 -14.58
C GLU A 39 -7.71 38.23 -14.80
N LYS A 40 -6.95 38.13 -13.70
CA LYS A 40 -5.48 38.13 -13.75
C LYS A 40 -4.91 36.72 -13.90
N THR A 41 -5.55 35.73 -13.28
CA THR A 41 -5.05 34.35 -13.24
C THR A 41 -6.21 33.36 -13.32
N SER A 42 -6.03 32.27 -14.06
CA SER A 42 -6.89 31.09 -14.04
C SER A 42 -6.07 29.82 -13.81
N ASP A 43 -6.72 28.81 -13.26
CA ASP A 43 -6.15 27.48 -13.10
C ASP A 43 -6.94 26.49 -13.96
N GLN A 44 -6.22 25.71 -14.76
CA GLN A 44 -6.75 24.60 -15.56
C GLN A 44 -6.10 23.32 -15.07
N SER A 45 -6.93 22.34 -14.70
CA SER A 45 -6.45 21.08 -14.15
C SER A 45 -7.17 19.90 -14.78
N ALA A 46 -6.42 18.87 -15.14
CA ALA A 46 -6.98 17.63 -15.61
C ALA A 46 -6.40 16.43 -14.85
N ASP A 47 -7.19 15.35 -14.83
CA ASP A 47 -6.71 14.06 -14.38
C ASP A 47 -5.65 13.50 -15.35
N TYR A 48 -4.82 12.59 -14.85
CA TYR A 48 -3.66 12.07 -15.58
C TYR A 48 -4.03 11.27 -16.86
N PHE A 49 -5.25 10.75 -16.95
CA PHE A 49 -5.72 9.96 -18.09
C PHE A 49 -6.37 10.81 -19.20
N ILE A 50 -6.69 12.08 -18.93
CA ILE A 50 -7.28 12.97 -19.93
C ILE A 50 -6.28 13.20 -21.05
N SER A 51 -6.72 13.05 -22.29
CA SER A 51 -5.89 13.23 -23.48
C SER A 51 -6.53 14.12 -24.54
N ASP A 52 -7.81 14.47 -24.38
CA ASP A 52 -8.53 15.35 -25.30
C ASP A 52 -8.00 16.79 -25.24
N ALA A 53 -8.27 17.55 -26.30
CA ALA A 53 -7.98 18.97 -26.32
C ALA A 53 -9.16 19.79 -25.76
N GLU A 54 -8.86 20.87 -25.04
CA GLU A 54 -9.86 21.74 -24.42
C GLU A 54 -9.58 23.21 -24.76
N ASN A 55 -10.60 23.94 -25.22
CA ASN A 55 -10.46 25.37 -25.49
C ASN A 55 -10.71 26.20 -24.24
N VAL A 56 -9.89 27.23 -24.03
CA VAL A 56 -9.98 28.13 -22.89
C VAL A 56 -10.48 29.50 -23.34
N ALA A 57 -11.64 29.88 -22.80
CA ALA A 57 -12.27 31.17 -23.01
C ALA A 57 -11.77 32.18 -21.97
N VAL A 58 -11.29 33.34 -22.42
CA VAL A 58 -10.66 34.34 -21.55
C VAL A 58 -11.51 35.62 -21.52
N PRO A 59 -12.02 36.04 -20.35
CA PRO A 59 -12.89 37.21 -20.27
C PRO A 59 -12.10 38.52 -20.42
N MET A 60 -12.57 39.40 -21.30
CA MET A 60 -11.96 40.69 -21.62
C MET A 60 -13.00 41.80 -21.69
N GLN A 61 -12.58 43.03 -21.40
CA GLN A 61 -13.43 44.21 -21.49
C GLN A 61 -12.67 45.41 -22.03
N MET A 62 -13.33 46.15 -22.93
CA MET A 62 -12.88 47.45 -23.40
C MET A 62 -13.82 48.54 -22.92
N ASN A 63 -13.26 49.60 -22.33
CA ASN A 63 -13.94 50.75 -21.78
C ASN A 63 -13.48 52.03 -22.50
N ARG A 64 -14.28 53.09 -22.38
CA ARG A 64 -14.00 54.41 -23.01
C ARG A 64 -13.88 54.36 -24.54
N MET A 65 -14.49 53.35 -25.17
CA MET A 65 -14.70 53.33 -26.62
C MET A 65 -16.09 53.85 -26.97
N LYS A 66 -16.18 54.71 -28.00
CA LYS A 66 -17.46 55.21 -28.51
C LYS A 66 -18.25 54.07 -29.15
N ALA A 67 -19.59 54.15 -29.08
CA ALA A 67 -20.45 53.20 -29.79
C ALA A 67 -20.13 53.22 -31.30
N GLY A 68 -19.89 52.05 -31.88
CA GLY A 68 -19.50 51.90 -33.30
C GLY A 68 -17.99 52.03 -33.59
N GLN A 69 -17.16 52.38 -32.61
CA GLN A 69 -15.70 52.32 -32.74
C GLN A 69 -15.25 50.85 -32.73
N ASN A 70 -14.27 50.51 -33.57
CA ASN A 70 -13.64 49.18 -33.57
C ASN A 70 -12.16 49.33 -33.20
N LEU A 71 -11.64 48.39 -32.40
CA LEU A 71 -10.23 48.34 -32.00
C LEU A 71 -9.79 46.88 -31.97
N THR A 72 -8.63 46.57 -32.55
CA THR A 72 -8.03 45.24 -32.48
C THR A 72 -6.80 45.30 -31.58
N VAL A 73 -6.77 44.49 -30.54
CA VAL A 73 -5.60 44.35 -29.65
C VAL A 73 -4.82 43.10 -30.00
N LYS A 74 -3.49 43.18 -29.89
CA LYS A 74 -2.60 42.02 -30.08
C LYS A 74 -2.12 41.48 -28.75
N LEU A 75 -1.88 40.17 -28.71
CA LEU A 75 -1.40 39.45 -27.55
C LEU A 75 0.02 38.96 -27.78
N ASP A 76 0.91 39.26 -26.85
CA ASP A 76 2.22 38.62 -26.72
C ASP A 76 2.09 37.46 -25.72
N VAL A 77 2.40 36.24 -26.16
CA VAL A 77 2.15 35.01 -25.40
C VAL A 77 3.47 34.29 -25.13
N SER A 78 3.76 34.06 -23.86
CA SER A 78 4.89 33.25 -23.41
C SER A 78 4.39 32.02 -22.65
N ILE A 79 5.11 30.90 -22.77
CA ILE A 79 4.78 29.64 -22.11
C ILE A 79 6.02 29.15 -21.37
N GLU A 80 5.86 28.84 -20.09
CA GLU A 80 6.93 28.33 -19.23
C GLU A 80 6.49 27.03 -18.52
N PRO A 81 7.30 25.96 -18.54
CA PRO A 81 8.60 25.87 -19.20
C PRO A 81 8.45 25.68 -20.73
N ALA A 82 9.40 26.18 -21.51
CA ALA A 82 9.28 26.33 -22.96
C ALA A 82 9.13 25.00 -23.71
N GLU A 83 9.67 23.90 -23.17
CA GLU A 83 9.55 22.55 -23.72
C GLU A 83 8.09 22.03 -23.74
N LEU A 84 7.21 22.59 -22.90
CA LEU A 84 5.80 22.24 -22.86
C LEU A 84 4.93 23.13 -23.76
N SER A 85 5.53 24.05 -24.52
CA SER A 85 4.81 24.96 -25.42
C SER A 85 3.93 24.25 -26.44
N SER A 86 4.32 23.06 -26.90
CA SER A 86 3.55 22.26 -27.86
C SER A 86 2.19 21.78 -27.32
N ALA A 87 1.99 21.81 -26.00
CA ALA A 87 0.72 21.50 -25.35
C ALA A 87 -0.30 22.64 -25.44
N ILE A 88 0.11 23.83 -25.87
CA ILE A 88 -0.76 25.00 -25.96
C ILE A 88 -0.89 25.45 -27.40
N GLY A 89 -2.10 25.32 -27.95
CA GLY A 89 -2.49 25.94 -29.20
C GLY A 89 -2.93 27.39 -28.97
N ILE A 90 -2.38 28.33 -29.73
CA ILE A 90 -2.89 29.72 -29.76
C ILE A 90 -3.97 29.79 -30.84
N LEU A 91 -5.23 29.86 -30.42
CA LEU A 91 -6.39 29.94 -31.32
C LEU A 91 -6.53 31.34 -31.91
N LYS A 92 -6.31 32.36 -31.08
CA LYS A 92 -6.35 33.78 -31.46
C LYS A 92 -5.27 34.54 -30.69
N ASN A 93 -4.48 35.31 -31.43
CA ASN A 93 -3.50 36.26 -30.88
C ASN A 93 -3.91 37.73 -31.10
N GLU A 94 -5.04 37.95 -31.75
CA GLU A 94 -5.64 39.26 -31.96
C GLU A 94 -7.12 39.21 -31.57
N VAL A 95 -7.59 40.24 -30.87
CA VAL A 95 -8.97 40.33 -30.38
C VAL A 95 -9.56 41.67 -30.80
N ALA A 96 -10.65 41.62 -31.55
CA ALA A 96 -11.38 42.81 -31.98
C ALA A 96 -12.51 43.14 -30.99
N PHE A 97 -12.57 44.41 -30.58
CA PHE A 97 -13.62 44.98 -29.75
C PHE A 97 -14.46 45.98 -30.56
N LYS A 98 -15.77 45.97 -30.32
CA LYS A 98 -16.74 46.94 -30.86
C LYS A 98 -17.38 47.73 -29.73
N GLY A 99 -17.15 49.03 -29.69
CA GLY A 99 -17.61 49.89 -28.60
C GLY A 99 -17.07 49.43 -27.24
N SER A 100 -17.87 49.59 -26.17
CA SER A 100 -17.47 49.23 -24.80
C SER A 100 -17.90 47.81 -24.40
N GLU A 101 -17.75 46.84 -25.30
CA GLU A 101 -18.24 45.47 -25.08
C GLU A 101 -17.38 44.65 -24.12
N LYS A 102 -18.04 43.69 -23.45
CA LYS A 102 -17.41 42.58 -22.73
C LYS A 102 -17.50 41.34 -23.61
N ILE A 103 -16.39 40.64 -23.78
CA ILE A 103 -16.29 39.45 -24.62
C ILE A 103 -15.52 38.36 -23.89
N THR A 104 -15.75 37.11 -24.25
CA THR A 104 -15.02 35.95 -23.70
C THR A 104 -14.53 35.07 -24.86
N PRO A 105 -13.57 35.54 -25.66
CA PRO A 105 -13.04 34.76 -26.77
C PRO A 105 -12.30 33.52 -26.28
N GLU A 106 -12.42 32.42 -27.03
CA GLU A 106 -11.48 31.30 -26.94
C GLU A 106 -10.13 31.74 -27.50
N LEU A 107 -9.13 31.82 -26.62
CA LEU A 107 -7.77 32.29 -26.97
C LEU A 107 -6.78 31.14 -27.08
N PHE A 108 -6.93 30.12 -26.23
CA PHE A 108 -6.00 29.01 -26.12
C PHE A 108 -6.73 27.67 -26.28
N SER A 109 -6.00 26.65 -26.70
CA SER A 109 -6.40 25.25 -26.62
C SER A 109 -5.32 24.49 -25.86
N ILE A 110 -5.70 23.69 -24.87
CA ILE A 110 -4.82 22.82 -24.09
C ILE A 110 -4.93 21.42 -24.67
N ASP A 111 -3.84 20.90 -25.21
CA ASP A 111 -3.72 19.51 -25.63
C ASP A 111 -3.22 18.68 -24.44
N TRP A 112 -4.15 18.07 -23.70
CA TRP A 112 -3.84 17.33 -22.48
C TRP A 112 -2.96 16.09 -22.74
N SER A 113 -2.93 15.56 -23.97
CA SER A 113 -2.02 14.47 -24.35
C SER A 113 -0.54 14.88 -24.30
N LYS A 114 -0.26 16.18 -24.40
CA LYS A 114 1.10 16.75 -24.41
C LYS A 114 1.51 17.37 -23.08
N VAL A 115 0.59 17.49 -22.11
CA VAL A 115 0.94 17.86 -20.73
C VAL A 115 1.33 16.58 -19.99
N PRO A 116 2.60 16.40 -19.58
CA PRO A 116 2.99 15.19 -18.86
C PRO A 116 2.31 15.12 -17.49
N ALA A 117 2.01 13.90 -17.04
CA ALA A 117 1.43 13.70 -15.71
C ALA A 117 2.34 14.27 -14.61
N GLY A 118 1.74 14.91 -13.60
CA GLY A 118 2.46 15.52 -12.49
C GLY A 118 3.26 16.77 -12.86
N LYS A 119 3.12 17.28 -14.09
CA LYS A 119 3.75 18.53 -14.54
C LYS A 119 2.74 19.66 -14.60
N SER A 120 3.29 20.86 -14.56
CA SER A 120 2.56 22.11 -14.73
C SER A 120 3.31 23.03 -15.67
N LEU A 121 2.56 23.88 -16.36
CA LEU A 121 3.08 24.99 -17.15
C LEU A 121 2.26 26.24 -16.86
N THR A 122 2.81 27.38 -17.21
CA THR A 122 2.20 28.70 -17.12
C THR A 122 2.15 29.33 -18.49
N VAL A 123 0.97 29.74 -18.92
CA VAL A 123 0.79 30.59 -20.11
C VAL A 123 0.60 32.02 -19.64
N THR A 124 1.44 32.93 -20.11
CA THR A 124 1.31 34.37 -19.84
C THR A 124 0.96 35.07 -21.14
N ALA A 125 -0.20 35.72 -21.17
CA ALA A 125 -0.64 36.54 -22.29
C ALA A 125 -0.63 38.01 -21.87
N LYS A 126 0.11 38.85 -22.59
CA LYS A 126 0.20 40.29 -22.35
C LYS A 126 -0.41 41.02 -23.52
N LEU A 127 -1.15 42.09 -23.25
CA LEU A 127 -1.50 43.04 -24.29
C LEU A 127 -0.22 43.69 -24.80
N GLN A 128 -0.03 43.73 -26.12
CA GLN A 128 1.05 44.53 -26.69
C GLN A 128 0.74 46.01 -26.50
N GLU A 129 1.74 46.77 -26.07
CA GLU A 129 1.64 48.23 -25.97
C GLU A 129 1.34 48.81 -27.36
N ALA A 130 0.38 49.73 -27.40
CA ALA A 130 0.00 50.46 -28.59
C ALA A 130 -0.33 51.91 -28.19
N ASP A 131 0.11 52.87 -29.00
CA ASP A 131 -0.03 54.30 -28.73
C ASP A 131 -1.50 54.76 -28.58
N ASP A 132 -2.44 53.95 -29.08
CA ASP A 132 -3.87 54.22 -29.08
C ASP A 132 -4.65 53.55 -27.93
N ILE A 133 -3.97 52.91 -26.96
CA ILE A 133 -4.60 52.23 -25.81
C ILE A 133 -3.94 52.66 -24.49
N ASP A 134 -4.77 53.05 -23.50
CA ASP A 134 -4.33 53.35 -22.14
C ASP A 134 -4.50 52.11 -21.22
N LEU A 135 -3.38 51.54 -20.80
CA LEU A 135 -3.33 50.35 -19.93
C LEU A 135 -3.43 50.67 -18.43
N ASN A 136 -3.46 51.93 -18.01
CA ASN A 136 -3.23 52.35 -16.61
C ASN A 136 -4.36 52.06 -15.59
N THR A 137 -5.32 51.18 -15.89
CA THR A 137 -6.46 50.90 -14.98
C THR A 137 -7.01 49.47 -15.01
N ILE A 138 -6.28 48.52 -15.60
CA ILE A 138 -6.76 47.16 -15.92
C ILE A 138 -5.61 46.14 -15.83
N CYS A 139 -5.94 44.85 -15.84
CA CYS A 139 -4.96 43.79 -15.99
C CYS A 139 -4.43 43.77 -17.44
N ALA A 140 -3.20 44.22 -17.64
CA ALA A 140 -2.49 44.16 -18.92
C ALA A 140 -1.95 42.75 -19.24
N SER A 141 -1.91 41.87 -18.24
CA SER A 141 -1.45 40.49 -18.36
C SER A 141 -2.46 39.51 -17.76
N TYR A 142 -2.67 38.41 -18.45
CA TYR A 142 -3.38 37.23 -18.00
C TYR A 142 -2.41 36.07 -17.84
N GLN A 143 -2.55 35.30 -16.76
CA GLN A 143 -1.79 34.10 -16.50
C GLN A 143 -2.75 32.90 -16.42
N MET A 144 -2.40 31.80 -17.07
CA MET A 144 -3.12 30.53 -16.96
C MET A 144 -2.15 29.47 -16.47
N ASN A 145 -2.39 28.94 -15.27
CA ASN A 145 -1.64 27.80 -14.78
C ASN A 145 -2.34 26.53 -15.25
N VAL A 146 -1.63 25.71 -16.02
CA VAL A 146 -2.12 24.43 -16.51
C VAL A 146 -1.40 23.34 -15.76
N SER A 147 -2.13 22.40 -15.16
CA SER A 147 -1.55 21.31 -14.39
C SER A 147 -2.25 19.99 -14.71
N LYS A 148 -1.48 18.90 -14.74
CA LYS A 148 -2.03 17.56 -14.89
C LYS A 148 -1.69 16.73 -13.67
N ALA A 149 -2.69 16.02 -13.13
CA ALA A 149 -2.49 15.19 -11.95
C ALA A 149 -1.33 14.21 -12.15
N ALA A 150 -0.56 13.96 -11.09
CA ALA A 150 0.46 12.90 -11.09
C ALA A 150 -0.19 11.51 -11.19
N LEU A 151 0.50 10.58 -11.84
CA LEU A 151 0.13 9.18 -11.87
C LEU A 151 0.06 8.60 -10.44
N PRO A 152 -0.81 7.61 -10.19
CA PRO A 152 -0.73 6.82 -8.98
C PRO A 152 0.63 6.13 -8.94
N ILE A 153 1.23 6.15 -7.75
CA ILE A 153 2.50 5.50 -7.51
C ILE A 153 2.22 4.30 -6.61
N PRO A 154 2.32 3.05 -7.08
CA PRO A 154 2.43 1.88 -6.21
C PRO A 154 3.73 1.84 -5.44
N TRP A 155 3.61 1.43 -4.19
CA TRP A 155 4.71 0.96 -3.36
C TRP A 155 4.27 -0.23 -2.53
N CYS A 156 5.22 -1.09 -2.18
CA CYS A 156 5.00 -2.08 -1.15
C CYS A 156 5.11 -1.39 0.20
N ASP A 157 4.20 -1.68 1.14
CA ASP A 157 4.34 -1.17 2.50
C ASP A 157 5.58 -1.82 3.15
N PRO A 158 6.65 -1.05 3.40
CA PRO A 158 7.90 -1.57 3.97
C PRO A 158 7.74 -2.05 5.42
N GLN A 159 6.76 -1.51 6.13
CA GLN A 159 6.39 -1.91 7.49
C GLN A 159 5.30 -2.97 7.45
N GLY A 160 4.51 -3.00 6.38
CA GLY A 160 3.52 -4.01 6.04
C GLY A 160 4.18 -5.33 5.68
N VAL A 161 4.79 -5.97 6.67
CA VAL A 161 5.25 -7.35 6.57
C VAL A 161 4.03 -8.26 6.59
N GLY A 162 3.81 -8.98 5.49
CA GLY A 162 2.80 -10.02 5.45
C GLY A 162 3.27 -11.21 6.27
N GLU A 163 2.42 -11.77 7.12
CA GLU A 163 2.79 -12.93 7.92
C GLU A 163 1.75 -14.02 7.76
N VAL A 164 2.20 -15.22 7.39
CA VAL A 164 1.37 -16.42 7.38
C VAL A 164 2.05 -17.47 8.24
N MET A 165 1.37 -17.81 9.32
CA MET A 165 1.77 -18.89 10.20
C MET A 165 0.81 -20.06 10.04
N LEU A 166 1.38 -21.22 9.72
CA LEU A 166 0.72 -22.50 9.88
C LEU A 166 0.88 -22.99 11.30
N ASP A 167 -0.16 -23.66 11.80
CA ASP A 167 -0.02 -24.51 12.97
C ASP A 167 0.93 -25.66 12.61
N PHE A 168 1.75 -26.10 13.57
CA PHE A 168 2.77 -27.13 13.32
C PHE A 168 2.15 -28.45 12.81
N ASP A 169 0.94 -28.76 13.28
CA ASP A 169 0.16 -29.96 12.97
C ASP A 169 -0.78 -29.79 11.77
N ALA A 170 -0.81 -28.62 11.13
CA ALA A 170 -1.61 -28.39 9.93
C ALA A 170 -1.12 -29.28 8.78
N THR A 171 -1.90 -30.31 8.47
CA THR A 171 -1.70 -31.21 7.32
C THR A 171 -2.37 -30.65 6.05
N ALA A 172 -3.33 -29.74 6.23
CA ALA A 172 -3.96 -29.03 5.14
C ALA A 172 -3.25 -27.69 4.87
N PRO A 173 -3.15 -27.26 3.60
CA PRO A 173 -2.66 -25.93 3.28
C PRO A 173 -3.54 -24.83 3.88
N LYS A 174 -2.93 -23.75 4.36
CA LYS A 174 -3.65 -22.55 4.84
C LYS A 174 -3.57 -21.46 3.80
N LYS A 175 -4.72 -20.88 3.46
CA LYS A 175 -4.83 -19.74 2.56
C LYS A 175 -5.05 -18.46 3.35
N VAL A 176 -4.26 -17.44 3.06
CA VAL A 176 -4.37 -16.13 3.68
C VAL A 176 -4.28 -15.06 2.61
N SER A 177 -5.18 -14.08 2.68
CA SER A 177 -5.11 -12.85 1.88
C SER A 177 -4.36 -11.78 2.66
N LEU A 178 -3.32 -11.21 2.06
CA LEU A 178 -2.42 -10.24 2.68
C LEU A 178 -2.36 -8.96 1.85
N ALA A 179 -2.77 -7.84 2.43
CA ALA A 179 -2.63 -6.54 1.80
C ALA A 179 -1.19 -6.02 1.99
N LEU A 180 -0.41 -5.98 0.91
CA LEU A 180 1.01 -5.62 0.93
C LEU A 180 1.37 -4.48 -0.01
N LEU A 181 0.50 -4.18 -0.97
CA LEU A 181 0.65 -3.06 -1.90
C LEU A 181 -0.27 -1.91 -1.50
N SER A 182 0.27 -0.69 -1.53
CA SER A 182 -0.48 0.56 -1.36
C SER A 182 -0.14 1.57 -2.46
N MET A 183 -1.01 2.56 -2.63
CA MET A 183 -0.89 3.59 -3.66
C MET A 183 -1.17 5.01 -3.14
N THR A 184 -0.53 6.01 -3.77
CA THR A 184 -0.60 7.44 -3.37
C THR A 184 -1.99 7.99 -3.57
N LYS A 185 -2.69 7.45 -4.56
CA LYS A 185 -4.03 7.82 -4.98
C LYS A 185 -4.77 6.56 -5.43
N ALA A 186 -6.09 6.66 -5.57
CA ALA A 186 -6.88 5.59 -6.15
C ALA A 186 -6.46 5.32 -7.60
N ALA A 187 -6.42 4.05 -7.99
CA ALA A 187 -6.27 3.65 -9.37
C ALA A 187 -7.50 4.13 -10.16
N VAL A 188 -7.33 4.70 -11.36
CA VAL A 188 -8.49 5.10 -12.21
C VAL A 188 -8.89 4.01 -13.21
N GLN A 189 -8.10 2.94 -13.27
CA GLN A 189 -8.31 1.77 -14.11
C GLN A 189 -7.79 0.55 -13.36
N ASP A 190 -8.14 -0.64 -13.82
CA ASP A 190 -7.57 -1.86 -13.27
C ASP A 190 -6.06 -1.93 -13.57
N LEU A 191 -5.28 -2.17 -12.52
CA LEU A 191 -3.82 -2.27 -12.59
C LEU A 191 -3.37 -3.67 -12.21
N VAL A 192 -2.33 -4.13 -12.91
CA VAL A 192 -1.64 -5.39 -12.65
C VAL A 192 -0.19 -4.99 -12.40
N VAL A 193 0.22 -5.04 -11.14
CA VAL A 193 1.53 -4.56 -10.70
C VAL A 193 2.42 -5.78 -10.44
N PRO A 194 3.30 -6.16 -11.40
CA PRO A 194 4.14 -7.34 -11.25
C PRO A 194 5.20 -7.17 -10.17
N PHE A 195 5.56 -8.29 -9.55
CA PHE A 195 6.65 -8.39 -8.58
C PHE A 195 7.51 -9.64 -8.85
N LYS A 196 8.73 -9.63 -8.32
CA LYS A 196 9.64 -10.77 -8.27
C LYS A 196 9.71 -11.30 -6.85
N LEU A 197 9.90 -12.61 -6.73
CA LEU A 197 10.15 -13.31 -5.48
C LEU A 197 11.65 -13.62 -5.34
N GLU A 198 12.23 -13.33 -4.18
CA GLU A 198 13.55 -13.82 -3.79
C GLU A 198 13.42 -14.55 -2.44
N THR A 199 13.72 -15.85 -2.43
CA THR A 199 13.57 -16.71 -1.26
C THR A 199 14.36 -18.00 -1.43
N ASP A 200 14.69 -18.65 -0.31
CA ASP A 200 15.25 -20.01 -0.27
C ASP A 200 14.15 -21.09 -0.25
N LEU A 201 12.88 -20.68 -0.07
CA LEU A 201 11.71 -21.56 -0.14
C LEU A 201 11.37 -21.94 -1.59
N VAL A 202 10.76 -23.11 -1.77
CA VAL A 202 10.36 -23.63 -3.08
C VAL A 202 8.86 -23.39 -3.31
N GLU A 203 8.52 -22.51 -4.25
CA GLU A 203 7.13 -22.29 -4.65
C GLU A 203 6.52 -23.54 -5.31
N GLY A 204 5.27 -23.85 -4.96
CA GLY A 204 4.58 -25.09 -5.29
C GLY A 204 4.77 -26.20 -4.24
N THR A 205 5.84 -26.09 -3.45
CA THR A 205 6.20 -27.05 -2.41
C THR A 205 5.89 -26.47 -1.04
N ASP A 206 6.59 -25.43 -0.62
CA ASP A 206 6.45 -24.82 0.73
C ASP A 206 5.31 -23.80 0.78
N PHE A 207 5.13 -23.05 -0.30
CA PHE A 207 4.05 -22.08 -0.46
C PHE A 207 3.65 -21.95 -1.92
N LYS A 208 2.53 -21.29 -2.19
CA LYS A 208 2.08 -20.95 -3.53
C LYS A 208 1.38 -19.60 -3.51
N ILE A 209 1.77 -18.69 -4.40
CA ILE A 209 0.98 -17.48 -4.66
C ILE A 209 -0.26 -17.87 -5.46
N LEU A 210 -1.42 -17.46 -4.97
CA LEU A 210 -2.72 -17.70 -5.58
C LEU A 210 -3.20 -16.43 -6.27
N GLY A 211 -3.94 -16.61 -7.37
CA GLY A 211 -4.53 -15.53 -8.14
C GLY A 211 -4.39 -15.75 -9.64
N GLU A 212 -5.28 -15.15 -10.41
CA GLU A 212 -5.28 -15.23 -11.87
C GLU A 212 -4.06 -14.55 -12.50
N TYR A 213 -3.45 -13.61 -11.77
CA TYR A 213 -2.34 -12.79 -12.24
C TYR A 213 -0.95 -13.29 -11.77
N GLY A 214 -0.88 -14.43 -11.08
CA GLY A 214 0.38 -15.04 -10.63
C GLY A 214 1.20 -14.12 -9.73
N HIS A 215 2.42 -13.77 -10.15
CA HIS A 215 3.33 -12.87 -9.42
C HIS A 215 3.03 -11.39 -9.69
N ALA A 216 1.78 -11.00 -9.48
CA ALA A 216 1.37 -9.60 -9.60
C ALA A 216 0.25 -9.27 -8.60
N PHE A 217 0.26 -8.03 -8.13
CA PHE A 217 -0.86 -7.45 -7.40
C PHE A 217 -1.91 -6.95 -8.39
N PHE A 218 -3.18 -7.25 -8.12
CA PHE A 218 -4.29 -6.67 -8.85
C PHE A 218 -4.91 -5.53 -8.04
N VAL A 219 -4.85 -4.30 -8.56
CA VAL A 219 -5.52 -3.13 -7.97
C VAL A 219 -6.74 -2.78 -8.83
N PRO A 220 -7.96 -2.99 -8.33
CA PRO A 220 -9.16 -2.56 -9.05
C PRO A 220 -9.23 -1.05 -9.24
N ALA A 221 -9.88 -0.59 -10.31
CA ALA A 221 -10.24 0.81 -10.46
C ALA A 221 -11.04 1.32 -9.24
N GLY A 222 -10.65 2.48 -8.72
CA GLY A 222 -11.21 3.10 -7.51
C GLY A 222 -10.47 2.74 -6.22
N GLU A 223 -9.67 1.66 -6.23
CA GLU A 223 -8.97 1.18 -5.03
C GLU A 223 -7.56 1.75 -4.87
N ARG A 224 -7.04 1.67 -3.65
CA ARG A 224 -5.72 2.21 -3.26
C ARG A 224 -4.75 1.16 -2.75
N SER A 225 -5.20 -0.07 -2.60
CA SER A 225 -4.40 -1.16 -2.08
C SER A 225 -4.76 -2.44 -2.82
N ALA A 226 -3.82 -3.38 -2.76
CA ALA A 226 -4.05 -4.72 -3.26
C ALA A 226 -3.49 -5.74 -2.30
N SER A 227 -4.13 -6.91 -2.31
CA SER A 227 -3.67 -8.08 -1.60
C SER A 227 -3.20 -9.16 -2.54
N ILE A 228 -2.36 -10.05 -2.03
CA ILE A 228 -2.07 -11.35 -2.63
C ILE A 228 -2.70 -12.42 -1.76
N GLU A 229 -3.16 -13.48 -2.39
CA GLU A 229 -3.52 -14.70 -1.68
C GLU A 229 -2.31 -15.64 -1.67
N VAL A 230 -1.99 -16.17 -0.50
CA VAL A 230 -0.89 -17.10 -0.31
C VAL A 230 -1.43 -18.38 0.30
N GLU A 231 -1.13 -19.50 -0.33
CA GLU A 231 -1.30 -20.83 0.25
C GLU A 231 0.03 -21.28 0.84
N VAL A 232 0.07 -21.62 2.13
CA VAL A 232 1.24 -22.22 2.77
C VAL A 232 0.98 -23.70 2.97
N ARG A 233 1.96 -24.54 2.65
CA ARG A 233 1.88 -26.00 2.72
C ARG A 233 2.83 -26.51 3.80
N GLY A 234 2.37 -27.48 4.58
CA GLY A 234 3.10 -27.98 5.74
C GLY A 234 4.09 -29.11 5.44
N ASP A 235 4.17 -29.68 4.24
CA ASP A 235 4.88 -30.95 4.10
C ASP A 235 6.42 -30.85 4.21
N LEU A 236 7.02 -29.64 4.19
CA LEU A 236 8.48 -29.48 4.09
C LEU A 236 9.15 -28.38 4.92
N PHE A 237 8.52 -27.86 5.98
CA PHE A 237 9.22 -27.01 6.96
C PHE A 237 9.86 -27.86 8.07
N PRO A 238 11.19 -28.17 8.04
CA PRO A 238 11.89 -28.81 9.14
C PRO A 238 12.16 -27.85 10.30
N GLN A 239 12.10 -26.53 10.06
CA GLN A 239 12.48 -25.51 11.04
C GLN A 239 11.26 -24.77 11.59
N VAL A 240 11.32 -24.51 12.89
CA VAL A 240 10.33 -23.72 13.63
C VAL A 240 10.67 -22.25 13.47
N GLY A 241 9.66 -21.39 13.29
CA GLY A 241 9.83 -19.96 13.11
C GLY A 241 9.44 -19.49 11.71
N PHE A 242 9.93 -18.32 11.33
CA PHE A 242 9.63 -17.67 10.05
C PHE A 242 10.81 -17.74 9.10
N GLU A 243 10.53 -18.18 7.89
CA GLU A 243 11.35 -17.91 6.71
C GLU A 243 10.81 -16.68 5.96
N ARG A 244 11.67 -16.06 5.16
CA ARG A 244 11.35 -14.79 4.48
C ARG A 244 11.30 -15.00 2.97
N VAL A 245 10.23 -14.49 2.39
CA VAL A 245 10.09 -14.28 0.95
C VAL A 245 10.13 -12.78 0.72
N LYS A 246 11.10 -12.32 -0.07
CA LYS A 246 11.16 -10.92 -0.49
C LYS A 246 10.30 -10.72 -1.72
N LEU A 247 9.45 -9.70 -1.70
CA LEU A 247 8.64 -9.29 -2.84
C LEU A 247 9.20 -7.97 -3.34
N THR A 248 9.63 -7.91 -4.59
CA THR A 248 10.14 -6.68 -5.21
C THR A 248 9.32 -6.32 -6.43
N LEU A 249 8.66 -5.16 -6.40
CA LEU A 249 7.97 -4.60 -7.55
C LEU A 249 8.93 -4.49 -8.75
N THR A 250 8.46 -4.87 -9.93
CA THR A 250 9.27 -4.89 -11.14
C THR A 250 8.51 -4.30 -12.32
N GLU A 251 9.24 -3.73 -13.29
CA GLU A 251 8.67 -3.32 -14.59
C GLU A 251 8.55 -4.51 -15.55
N GLU A 252 9.21 -5.64 -15.26
CA GLU A 252 9.15 -6.83 -16.09
C GLU A 252 7.72 -7.40 -16.09
N GLY A 253 7.11 -7.50 -17.27
CA GLY A 253 5.73 -7.96 -17.42
C GLY A 253 4.67 -6.87 -17.23
N LYS A 254 5.04 -5.61 -16.95
CA LYS A 254 4.07 -4.49 -16.93
C LYS A 254 3.49 -4.28 -18.31
N ASN A 255 2.17 -4.15 -18.38
CA ASN A 255 1.50 -3.76 -19.61
C ASN A 255 1.79 -2.28 -19.94
N PRO A 256 2.34 -1.96 -21.14
CA PRO A 256 2.62 -0.57 -21.53
C PRO A 256 1.41 0.37 -21.53
N SER A 257 0.19 -0.16 -21.61
CA SER A 257 -1.03 0.65 -21.54
C SER A 257 -1.44 1.03 -20.10
N GLN A 258 -0.74 0.54 -19.08
CA GLN A 258 -1.06 0.85 -17.69
C GLN A 258 -0.38 2.15 -17.24
N LEU A 259 -1.21 3.05 -16.71
CA LEU A 259 -0.80 4.40 -16.33
C LEU A 259 -0.50 4.48 -14.84
N PHE A 260 0.69 4.04 -14.45
CA PHE A 260 1.23 4.18 -13.10
C PHE A 260 2.77 4.25 -13.11
N GLU A 261 3.36 4.77 -12.04
CA GLU A 261 4.81 4.87 -11.83
C GLU A 261 5.22 4.06 -10.60
N TYR A 262 6.41 3.44 -10.57
CA TYR A 262 6.87 2.79 -9.34
C TYR A 262 7.59 3.78 -8.44
N ASP A 263 7.40 3.66 -7.12
CA ASP A 263 8.28 4.30 -6.16
C ASP A 263 9.59 3.51 -6.05
N PRO A 264 10.73 4.04 -6.53
CA PRO A 264 12.00 3.31 -6.42
C PRO A 264 12.50 3.19 -4.97
N ALA A 265 12.02 4.04 -4.05
CA ALA A 265 12.40 4.00 -2.64
C ALA A 265 11.67 2.89 -1.86
N TRP A 266 10.47 2.53 -2.30
CA TRP A 266 9.59 1.61 -1.59
C TRP A 266 9.06 0.49 -2.51
N LYS A 267 9.98 -0.13 -3.24
CA LYS A 267 9.66 -1.20 -4.19
C LYS A 267 9.64 -2.60 -3.58
N GLU A 268 9.99 -2.76 -2.31
CA GLU A 268 10.13 -4.09 -1.70
C GLU A 268 9.40 -4.21 -0.37
N THR A 269 8.88 -5.42 -0.12
CA THR A 269 8.35 -5.82 1.19
C THR A 269 8.67 -7.30 1.42
N TRP A 270 8.34 -7.78 2.61
CA TRP A 270 8.64 -9.12 3.06
C TRP A 270 7.36 -9.84 3.43
N LEU A 271 7.26 -11.06 2.94
CA LEU A 271 6.32 -12.05 3.41
C LEU A 271 7.08 -13.01 4.32
N LYS A 272 6.65 -13.12 5.57
CA LYS A 272 7.14 -14.16 6.47
C LYS A 272 6.21 -15.35 6.42
N ILE A 273 6.77 -16.49 6.11
CA ILE A 273 6.05 -17.76 6.05
C ILE A 273 6.68 -18.67 7.08
N GLY A 274 5.87 -19.30 7.93
CA GLY A 274 6.43 -20.09 9.00
C GLY A 274 5.48 -21.07 9.64
N ARG A 275 6.05 -21.79 10.61
CA ARG A 275 5.34 -22.70 11.50
C ARG A 275 5.42 -22.22 12.93
N SER A 276 4.27 -22.25 13.62
CA SER A 276 4.19 -21.72 14.98
C SER A 276 5.08 -22.49 15.96
N PRO A 277 5.94 -21.78 16.72
CA PRO A 277 6.70 -22.36 17.82
C PRO A 277 5.81 -22.75 19.01
N ASP A 278 4.59 -22.23 19.07
CA ASP A 278 3.68 -22.46 20.20
C ASP A 278 3.28 -23.94 20.37
N TYR A 279 3.54 -24.77 19.36
CA TYR A 279 3.31 -26.23 19.38
C TYR A 279 4.59 -27.07 19.51
N VAL A 280 5.77 -26.45 19.66
CA VAL A 280 7.00 -27.17 20.04
C VAL A 280 6.89 -27.57 21.50
N MET A 281 6.66 -28.85 21.75
CA MET A 281 6.62 -29.41 23.10
C MET A 281 8.00 -29.90 23.49
N THR A 282 8.43 -29.53 24.68
CA THR A 282 9.63 -30.09 25.29
C THR A 282 9.22 -31.10 26.34
N LEU A 283 10.10 -32.07 26.58
CA LEU A 283 10.01 -32.92 27.75
C LEU A 283 10.03 -32.04 29.02
N ASP A 284 9.11 -32.28 29.97
CA ASP A 284 9.14 -31.58 31.25
C ASP A 284 10.35 -32.10 32.06
N PRO A 285 11.35 -31.26 32.34
CA PRO A 285 12.57 -31.71 33.03
C PRO A 285 12.33 -32.17 34.47
N ASN A 286 11.14 -31.92 35.03
CA ASN A 286 10.75 -32.30 36.39
C ASN A 286 9.79 -33.50 36.42
N ALA A 287 9.51 -34.14 35.28
CA ALA A 287 8.66 -35.31 35.23
C ALA A 287 9.37 -36.51 35.90
N GLU A 288 9.07 -36.73 37.17
CA GLU A 288 9.48 -37.92 37.92
C GLU A 288 8.27 -38.84 38.11
N TYR A 289 8.48 -40.13 37.85
CA TYR A 289 7.46 -41.15 38.07
C TYR A 289 8.11 -42.40 38.63
N GLU A 290 7.52 -42.90 39.72
CA GLU A 290 7.86 -44.17 40.36
C GLU A 290 6.62 -45.04 40.47
N ALA A 291 6.74 -46.30 40.07
CA ALA A 291 5.70 -47.30 40.24
C ALA A 291 6.31 -48.64 40.63
N LEU A 292 5.56 -49.41 41.42
CA LEU A 292 5.83 -50.82 41.68
C LEU A 292 4.89 -51.66 40.82
N LEU A 293 5.45 -52.51 39.96
CA LEU A 293 4.71 -53.43 39.11
C LEU A 293 5.03 -54.86 39.51
N ALA A 294 4.04 -55.55 40.07
CA ALA A 294 4.23 -56.90 40.57
C ALA A 294 3.44 -57.92 39.74
N ALA A 295 4.15 -58.89 39.17
CA ALA A 295 3.52 -60.04 38.53
C ALA A 295 3.08 -61.03 39.61
N GLY A 296 1.86 -61.56 39.50
CA GLY A 296 1.35 -62.63 40.36
C GLY A 296 1.80 -64.02 39.85
N GLU A 297 0.90 -64.99 39.85
CA GLU A 297 1.14 -66.25 39.13
C GLU A 297 1.10 -66.01 37.61
N GLY A 298 2.28 -66.05 36.99
CA GLY A 298 2.43 -65.87 35.54
C GLY A 298 2.74 -64.43 35.12
N ASN A 299 3.13 -64.27 33.85
CA ASN A 299 3.50 -62.99 33.28
C ASN A 299 2.28 -62.05 33.23
N LYS A 300 2.51 -60.76 33.49
CA LYS A 300 1.43 -59.77 33.57
C LYS A 300 1.77 -58.51 32.79
N GLU A 301 0.88 -58.12 31.89
CA GLU A 301 0.98 -56.87 31.13
C GLU A 301 0.46 -55.69 31.95
N PHE A 302 1.16 -54.56 31.87
CA PHE A 302 0.82 -53.30 32.51
C PHE A 302 0.77 -52.19 31.46
N THR A 303 -0.28 -51.38 31.52
CA THR A 303 -0.33 -50.06 30.87
C THR A 303 -0.09 -49.00 31.93
N ILE A 304 0.99 -48.26 31.79
CA ILE A 304 1.48 -47.30 32.79
C ILE A 304 1.28 -45.91 32.22
N THR A 305 0.66 -45.02 33.00
CA THR A 305 0.51 -43.60 32.64
C THR A 305 1.54 -42.78 33.42
N ILE A 306 2.46 -42.17 32.69
CA ILE A 306 3.48 -41.26 33.23
C ILE A 306 2.92 -39.84 33.07
N PRO A 307 2.62 -39.13 34.17
CA PRO A 307 2.00 -37.82 34.11
C PRO A 307 2.99 -36.73 33.70
N ASN A 308 2.50 -35.67 33.06
CA ASN A 308 3.27 -34.46 32.73
C ASN A 308 4.59 -34.69 31.97
N VAL A 309 4.66 -35.69 31.08
CA VAL A 309 5.85 -35.93 30.24
C VAL A 309 6.14 -34.73 29.32
N LEU A 310 5.11 -33.98 28.94
CA LEU A 310 5.23 -32.78 28.11
C LEU A 310 5.00 -31.50 28.92
N ASP A 311 5.73 -30.44 28.59
CA ASP A 311 5.57 -29.08 29.13
C ASP A 311 4.17 -28.49 28.85
N LYS A 312 3.50 -28.94 27.80
CA LYS A 312 2.11 -28.59 27.43
C LYS A 312 1.38 -29.74 26.74
N ALA A 313 0.06 -29.64 26.63
CA ALA A 313 -0.78 -30.71 26.09
C ALA A 313 -0.47 -31.02 24.62
N ALA A 314 -0.45 -32.31 24.27
CA ALA A 314 -0.14 -32.79 22.93
C ALA A 314 -1.16 -32.31 21.90
N ALA A 315 -0.69 -31.68 20.83
CA ALA A 315 -1.55 -31.24 19.74
C ALA A 315 -2.17 -32.41 18.96
N ARG A 316 -1.50 -33.58 18.95
CA ARG A 316 -1.95 -34.82 18.29
C ARG A 316 -1.47 -36.05 19.05
N ASN A 317 -1.90 -37.23 18.61
CA ASN A 317 -1.31 -38.48 19.08
C ASN A 317 0.16 -38.56 18.65
N MET A 318 1.04 -38.81 19.60
CA MET A 318 2.49 -38.81 19.40
C MET A 318 3.12 -40.08 19.96
N THR A 319 4.26 -40.46 19.40
CA THR A 319 5.13 -41.51 19.92
C THR A 319 6.46 -40.88 20.33
N ILE A 320 6.94 -41.21 21.53
CA ILE A 320 8.27 -40.78 22.01
C ILE A 320 9.12 -42.05 22.13
N PRO A 321 10.28 -42.12 21.44
CA PRO A 321 11.17 -43.27 21.54
C PRO A 321 11.76 -43.39 22.95
N LEU A 322 11.94 -44.63 23.40
CA LEU A 322 12.48 -44.96 24.72
C LEU A 322 13.89 -45.54 24.59
N ASN A 323 14.80 -45.03 25.42
CA ASN A 323 16.07 -45.68 25.71
C ASN A 323 15.94 -46.48 27.00
N LEU A 324 16.06 -47.80 26.89
CA LEU A 324 15.95 -48.69 28.04
C LEU A 324 17.34 -48.92 28.66
N ASN A 325 17.56 -48.46 29.89
CA ASN A 325 18.77 -48.76 30.62
C ASN A 325 18.61 -50.12 31.33
N GLN A 326 19.24 -51.13 30.75
CA GLN A 326 19.11 -52.53 31.17
C GLN A 326 20.17 -52.99 32.18
N TYR A 327 20.72 -52.05 32.97
CA TYR A 327 21.77 -52.35 33.95
C TYR A 327 21.29 -53.31 35.05
N MET A 328 20.09 -53.10 35.58
CA MET A 328 19.48 -53.96 36.61
C MET A 328 18.38 -54.83 36.01
N ALA A 329 17.28 -54.24 35.53
CA ALA A 329 16.24 -54.96 34.80
C ALA A 329 16.69 -55.28 33.37
N LYS A 330 16.46 -56.51 32.91
CA LYS A 330 16.90 -56.99 31.58
C LYS A 330 15.70 -57.40 30.74
N LEU A 331 15.66 -56.92 29.50
CA LEU A 331 14.64 -57.31 28.52
C LEU A 331 14.72 -58.81 28.23
N GLY A 332 13.58 -59.48 28.16
CA GLY A 332 13.46 -60.92 27.97
C GLY A 332 13.80 -61.77 29.20
N ILE A 333 14.25 -61.15 30.30
CA ILE A 333 14.49 -61.83 31.58
C ILE A 333 13.49 -61.31 32.61
N HIS A 334 13.45 -60.01 32.88
CA HIS A 334 12.58 -59.42 33.91
C HIS A 334 11.31 -58.81 33.30
N PHE A 335 11.38 -58.34 32.07
CA PHE A 335 10.25 -57.73 31.36
C PHE A 335 10.32 -57.97 29.86
N GLN A 336 9.20 -57.82 29.18
CA GLN A 336 9.07 -57.78 27.72
C GLN A 336 8.40 -56.48 27.28
N MET A 337 8.80 -55.99 26.10
CA MET A 337 8.23 -54.81 25.45
C MET A 337 8.37 -54.99 23.94
N ASP A 338 7.36 -54.57 23.18
CA ASP A 338 7.38 -54.68 21.72
C ASP A 338 8.26 -53.58 21.10
N ALA A 339 9.02 -53.94 20.06
CA ALA A 339 9.80 -52.98 19.28
C ALA A 339 8.93 -52.34 18.18
N PRO A 340 9.11 -51.04 17.86
CA PRO A 340 10.07 -50.10 18.46
C PRO A 340 9.66 -49.68 19.87
N TYR A 341 10.65 -49.58 20.75
CA TYR A 341 10.44 -49.19 22.14
C TYR A 341 10.00 -47.73 22.22
N GLN A 342 8.74 -47.50 22.55
CA GLN A 342 8.12 -46.18 22.52
C GLN A 342 7.02 -46.04 23.56
N MET A 343 6.75 -44.80 23.96
CA MET A 343 5.53 -44.42 24.67
C MET A 343 4.62 -43.63 23.74
N THR A 344 3.33 -43.60 24.06
CA THR A 344 2.32 -42.85 23.31
C THR A 344 1.74 -41.72 24.14
N VAL A 345 1.59 -40.53 23.56
CA VAL A 345 0.86 -39.42 24.18
C VAL A 345 -0.38 -39.17 23.35
N GLN A 346 -1.56 -39.17 23.98
CA GLN A 346 -2.82 -38.88 23.29
C GLN A 346 -3.00 -37.37 23.10
N GLN A 347 -3.69 -36.99 22.03
CA GLN A 347 -4.09 -35.62 21.76
C GLN A 347 -4.82 -35.01 22.98
N GLY A 348 -4.45 -33.79 23.35
CA GLY A 348 -4.98 -33.05 24.49
C GLY A 348 -4.39 -33.47 25.85
N SER A 349 -3.54 -34.50 25.89
CA SER A 349 -2.90 -34.99 27.10
C SER A 349 -1.47 -34.45 27.25
N ARG A 350 -1.02 -34.28 28.48
CA ARG A 350 0.41 -34.10 28.82
C ARG A 350 1.08 -35.41 29.24
N ASP A 351 0.28 -36.47 29.36
CA ASP A 351 0.67 -37.74 29.96
C ASP A 351 0.97 -38.77 28.88
N ALA A 352 2.02 -39.57 29.10
CA ALA A 352 2.41 -40.62 28.20
C ALA A 352 2.01 -42.00 28.74
N GLN A 353 1.73 -42.93 27.82
CA GLN A 353 1.43 -44.32 28.11
C GLN A 353 2.55 -45.22 27.58
N VAL A 354 3.04 -46.10 28.45
CA VAL A 354 3.96 -47.18 28.09
C VAL A 354 3.33 -48.52 28.47
N VAL A 355 3.50 -49.52 27.62
CA VAL A 355 3.00 -50.88 27.84
C VAL A 355 4.19 -51.81 27.97
N LEU A 356 4.24 -52.59 29.04
CA LEU A 356 5.27 -53.62 29.24
C LEU A 356 4.68 -54.83 29.96
N THR A 357 5.29 -55.98 29.76
CA THR A 357 4.94 -57.22 30.48
C THR A 357 6.02 -57.57 31.48
N VAL A 358 5.67 -57.74 32.75
CA VAL A 358 6.59 -58.23 33.80
C VAL A 358 6.61 -59.76 33.75
N LEU A 359 7.81 -60.34 33.74
CA LEU A 359 8.03 -61.78 33.66
C LEU A 359 8.16 -62.37 35.06
N SER A 360 7.20 -63.21 35.44
CA SER A 360 7.06 -63.73 36.81
C SER A 360 8.17 -64.70 37.24
N ASP A 361 8.80 -65.36 36.28
CA ASP A 361 9.88 -66.35 36.49
C ASP A 361 11.24 -65.71 36.77
N ALA A 362 11.34 -64.38 36.63
CA ALA A 362 12.54 -63.60 36.89
C ALA A 362 12.83 -63.38 38.39
N PHE A 363 11.84 -63.60 39.25
CA PHE A 363 11.87 -63.24 40.67
C PHE A 363 11.80 -64.50 41.55
N ALA A 364 12.83 -64.74 42.36
CA ALA A 364 12.98 -65.94 43.18
C ALA A 364 12.14 -65.90 44.45
N SER A 365 11.78 -64.70 44.93
CA SER A 365 10.90 -64.46 46.07
C SER A 365 9.90 -63.32 45.80
N SER A 366 8.84 -63.21 46.59
CA SER A 366 7.85 -62.10 46.54
C SER A 366 8.44 -60.75 46.99
N ASP A 367 9.61 -60.75 47.64
CA ASP A 367 10.27 -59.52 48.07
C ASP A 367 11.34 -59.05 47.05
N ASP A 368 11.60 -59.84 46.00
CA ASP A 368 12.58 -59.52 44.98
C ASP A 368 12.06 -58.38 44.10
N ASN A 369 12.78 -57.26 44.12
CA ASN A 369 12.47 -56.08 43.33
C ASN A 369 13.69 -55.66 42.52
N VAL A 370 13.48 -55.33 41.24
CA VAL A 370 14.52 -54.92 40.31
C VAL A 370 14.10 -53.61 39.63
N PRO A 371 14.88 -52.53 39.73
CA PRO A 371 14.54 -51.26 39.08
C PRO A 371 14.84 -51.32 37.58
N LEU A 372 13.91 -50.80 36.79
CA LEU A 372 14.03 -50.48 35.37
C LEU A 372 14.10 -48.96 35.23
N TYR A 373 15.20 -48.47 34.65
CA TYR A 373 15.36 -47.06 34.32
C TYR A 373 15.02 -46.84 32.85
N ILE A 374 14.06 -45.96 32.59
CA ILE A 374 13.67 -45.57 31.23
C ILE A 374 14.12 -44.13 31.02
N GLU A 375 14.92 -43.93 29.99
CA GLU A 375 15.34 -42.61 29.52
C GLU A 375 14.46 -42.21 28.33
N LEU A 376 13.93 -40.99 28.40
CA LEU A 376 13.19 -40.40 27.29
C LEU A 376 14.17 -39.66 26.40
N ALA A 377 14.21 -40.08 25.13
CA ALA A 377 15.00 -39.41 24.13
C ALA A 377 14.20 -38.22 23.60
N ASP A 378 14.71 -37.01 23.84
CA ASP A 378 14.25 -35.81 23.14
C ASP A 378 14.51 -36.00 21.64
N PRO A 379 13.50 -35.85 20.75
CA PRO A 379 13.73 -35.86 19.30
C PRO A 379 14.70 -34.75 18.82
N SER A 380 15.06 -33.80 19.68
CA SER A 380 16.00 -32.70 19.43
C SER A 380 17.34 -32.75 20.20
N ASP A 381 17.66 -33.89 20.86
CA ASP A 381 18.94 -34.16 21.56
C ASP A 381 19.29 -33.21 22.75
N ALA A 382 18.37 -32.40 23.26
CA ALA A 382 18.71 -31.33 24.20
C ALA A 382 18.51 -31.65 25.71
N VAL A 383 17.61 -32.58 26.07
CA VAL A 383 17.33 -32.92 27.48
C VAL A 383 16.97 -34.40 27.63
N ASN A 384 17.77 -35.15 28.40
CA ASN A 384 17.44 -36.51 28.80
C ASN A 384 16.93 -36.49 30.25
N PHE A 385 15.76 -37.08 30.50
CA PHE A 385 15.28 -37.33 31.86
C PHE A 385 14.95 -38.81 32.08
N TRP A 386 14.98 -39.21 33.35
CA TRP A 386 14.90 -40.60 33.79
C TRP A 386 13.62 -40.83 34.57
N THR A 387 12.84 -41.84 34.20
CA THR A 387 11.80 -42.42 35.06
C THR A 387 12.25 -43.78 35.58
N THR A 388 11.90 -44.11 36.82
CA THR A 388 12.27 -45.37 37.47
C THR A 388 11.02 -46.21 37.72
N ILE A 389 10.96 -47.40 37.16
CA ILE A 389 9.88 -48.36 37.40
C ILE A 389 10.47 -49.54 38.16
N THR A 390 9.95 -49.84 39.35
CA THR A 390 10.38 -51.01 40.12
C THR A 390 9.53 -52.22 39.72
N LEU A 391 10.18 -53.29 39.28
CA LEU A 391 9.54 -54.54 38.88
C LEU A 391 9.69 -55.56 40.01
N GLY A 392 8.64 -56.31 40.33
CA GLY A 392 8.68 -57.33 41.37
C GLY A 392 7.64 -58.42 41.19
N ARG A 393 7.42 -59.18 42.26
CA ARG A 393 6.44 -60.28 42.34
C ARG A 393 5.53 -60.07 43.56
N GLU A 394 4.22 -60.30 43.43
CA GLU A 394 3.27 -60.15 44.56
C GLU A 394 3.43 -61.25 45.62
#